data_AF-A0A7V5N2G5-F1
#
_entry.id   AF-A0A7V5N2G5-F1
#
_cell.length_a   1.000
_cell.length_b   1.000
_cell.length_c   1.000
_cell.angle_alpha   90.00
_cell.angle_beta   90.00
_cell.angle_gamma   90.00
#
_symmetry.space_group_name_H-M   'P 1'
#
loop_
_entity.id
_entity.type
_entity.pdbx_description
1 polymer ?
#
loop_
_entity_poly.entity_id
_entity_poly.type
_entity_poly.pdbx_seq_one_letter_code
_entity_poly.pdbx_strand_id
1 'polypeptide(L)'
;MAKQSGNGGRGISRRGFVKCSALLGGTLLASQMNWARDLVQRAEAGLLSPEEEYELIRAENILYTVCLQCNTGCGIKVKLYRKGDKALAVKIDGNPYNPFVMVPHPSYKISPVEMRTVDAPICPKGQAGIQTVYDPYRVTRVLKRAGKRGEGKWMSIPFDKAIEEIVNGGKLFSHVSGEENRVVKGLKEILVLRDPKVVKAMAEDAKAIAKAKDKKKAVEEFKAKHAANLHYLIDPDHPDLGPKNNQLVYLWGRKKGGRGEFAARFFGDYFGTVNTHGHTTVCQGSLYFTCKAMSEQYEFNKFGGGVKFYWQPDLENAKYVLSVGSNLFEANYGPPSMNSRLIPNIASGKTKLVVVDPRFSKAASKAYRYMPIRPGTDAAFFAALIRWIVDNKRYDAKYLSNANKAAASKAGETTWTNAVLLVRIEKDGTPGRFLRAHEIGLKEPEKRKDKDGKEQSFEFLVAMKGGVPVAVDPNDEKEPVSGDLFVDTEIKGIRVKSGLQVVADAARSRTLDGWSKICGIPVEEIVRTAQELTSFGKQAVVEV
;
A
#
# COMPACT_ATOMS: atom_id res chain seq x y z
N MET A 1 -39.56 45.20 35.89
CA MET A 1 -40.11 44.07 35.09
C MET A 1 -39.10 43.67 34.03
N ALA A 2 -38.44 42.52 34.21
CA ALA A 2 -37.94 41.65 33.12
C ALA A 2 -37.40 40.37 33.78
N LYS A 3 -38.16 39.28 33.66
CA LYS A 3 -37.77 37.93 34.09
C LYS A 3 -36.69 37.40 33.13
N GLN A 4 -35.52 37.05 33.64
CA GLN A 4 -34.63 36.10 32.95
C GLN A 4 -35.11 34.68 33.28
N SER A 5 -35.67 34.00 32.28
CA SER A 5 -35.97 32.57 32.34
C SER A 5 -34.67 31.77 32.33
N GLY A 6 -34.36 31.12 33.45
CA GLY A 6 -33.24 30.19 33.56
C GLY A 6 -33.45 28.97 32.67
N ASN A 7 -32.49 28.72 31.77
CA ASN A 7 -32.46 27.54 30.93
C ASN A 7 -31.91 26.36 31.75
N GLY A 8 -32.80 25.49 32.25
CA GLY A 8 -32.50 24.32 33.08
C GLY A 8 -31.90 23.15 32.32
N GLY A 9 -30.71 23.31 31.73
CA GLY A 9 -29.96 22.20 31.15
C GLY A 9 -29.18 21.42 32.20
N ARG A 10 -29.66 20.24 32.63
CA ARG A 10 -28.85 19.28 33.39
C ARG A 10 -27.73 18.74 32.50
N GLY A 11 -26.52 19.25 32.66
CA GLY A 11 -25.32 18.75 32.00
C GLY A 11 -24.80 17.45 32.64
N ILE A 12 -24.23 16.56 31.83
CA ILE A 12 -23.56 15.32 32.24
C ILE A 12 -22.31 15.67 33.06
N SER A 13 -22.12 15.03 34.22
CA SER A 13 -20.93 15.27 35.05
C SER A 13 -19.68 14.61 34.45
N ARG A 14 -18.47 15.18 34.65
CA ARG A 14 -17.20 14.55 34.18
C ARG A 14 -17.02 13.13 34.74
N ARG A 15 -17.53 12.86 35.95
CA ARG A 15 -17.49 11.54 36.60
C ARG A 15 -18.51 10.57 35.98
N GLY A 16 -19.70 11.05 35.63
CA GLY A 16 -20.71 10.30 34.87
C GLY A 16 -20.26 9.97 33.45
N PHE A 17 -19.59 10.91 32.78
CA PHE A 17 -18.97 10.70 31.46
C PHE A 17 -17.89 9.60 31.48
N VAL A 18 -17.06 9.54 32.52
CA VAL A 18 -16.00 8.52 32.67
C VAL A 18 -16.57 7.15 33.10
N LYS A 19 -17.62 7.10 33.94
CA LYS A 19 -18.30 5.83 34.27
C LYS A 19 -19.06 5.26 33.07
N CYS A 20 -19.68 6.12 32.26
CA CYS A 20 -20.39 5.75 31.04
C CYS A 20 -19.50 5.69 29.79
N SER A 21 -18.17 5.80 29.90
CA SER A 21 -17.29 5.74 28.72
C SER A 21 -17.29 4.34 28.05
N ALA A 22 -17.79 3.32 28.76
CA ALA A 22 -18.12 2.01 28.21
C ALA A 22 -19.37 2.01 27.30
N LEU A 23 -20.25 3.00 27.44
CA LEU A 23 -21.55 3.13 26.77
C LEU A 23 -21.60 4.23 25.69
N LEU A 24 -20.72 5.24 25.75
CA LEU A 24 -20.82 6.43 24.92
C LEU A 24 -19.56 6.69 24.09
N GLY A 25 -19.18 5.70 23.28
CA GLY A 25 -18.40 5.95 22.08
C GLY A 25 -19.33 6.54 21.01
N GLY A 26 -19.60 7.84 21.04
CA GLY A 26 -20.24 8.58 19.94
C GLY A 26 -21.70 8.23 19.63
N THR A 27 -22.64 9.10 20.04
CA THR A 27 -23.50 9.87 19.12
C THR A 27 -24.60 10.64 19.84
N LEU A 28 -24.88 11.85 19.32
CA LEU A 28 -26.09 12.62 19.60
C LEU A 28 -27.39 11.84 19.29
N LEU A 29 -27.33 10.79 18.46
CA LEU A 29 -28.48 9.95 18.08
C LEU A 29 -28.87 8.91 19.13
N ALA A 30 -27.92 8.30 19.85
CA ALA A 30 -28.23 7.51 21.05
C ALA A 30 -28.94 8.40 22.11
N SER A 31 -28.54 9.67 22.18
CA SER A 31 -29.22 10.66 23.00
C SER A 31 -30.62 11.02 22.50
N GLN A 32 -31.16 10.49 21.40
CA GLN A 32 -32.56 10.70 21.00
C GLN A 32 -33.47 9.51 21.31
N MET A 33 -32.91 8.42 21.82
CA MET A 33 -33.68 7.26 22.23
C MET A 33 -33.98 7.36 23.72
N ASN A 34 -35.27 7.48 24.08
CA ASN A 34 -35.71 7.63 25.48
C ASN A 34 -35.15 6.55 26.41
N TRP A 35 -35.01 5.32 25.90
CA TRP A 35 -34.46 4.20 26.66
C TRP A 35 -32.93 4.26 26.82
N ALA A 36 -32.19 4.84 25.88
CA ALA A 36 -30.73 5.01 26.02
C ALA A 36 -30.41 6.18 26.97
N ARG A 37 -31.24 7.23 26.97
CA ARG A 37 -31.19 8.30 27.98
C ARG A 37 -31.48 7.76 29.38
N ASP A 38 -32.53 6.94 29.52
CA ASP A 38 -32.89 6.29 30.78
C ASP A 38 -31.74 5.42 31.32
N LEU A 39 -31.14 4.58 30.48
CA LEU A 39 -30.00 3.75 30.86
C LEU A 39 -28.81 4.59 31.36
N VAL A 40 -28.46 5.68 30.67
CA VAL A 40 -27.37 6.59 31.09
C VAL A 40 -27.70 7.27 32.42
N GLN A 41 -28.94 7.71 32.63
CA GLN A 41 -29.36 8.33 33.89
C GLN A 41 -29.35 7.35 35.06
N ARG A 42 -29.81 6.11 34.87
CA ARG A 42 -29.76 5.06 35.89
C ARG A 42 -28.33 4.62 36.19
N ALA A 43 -27.46 4.57 35.18
CA ALA A 43 -26.02 4.34 35.35
C ALA A 43 -25.34 5.45 36.16
N GLU A 44 -25.66 6.73 35.90
CA GLU A 44 -25.14 7.86 36.68
C GLU A 44 -25.63 7.84 38.14
N ALA A 45 -26.85 7.36 38.37
CA ALA A 45 -27.46 7.21 39.69
C ALA A 45 -26.97 5.96 40.45
N GLY A 46 -26.18 5.07 39.83
CA GLY A 46 -25.72 3.82 40.44
C GLY A 46 -26.84 2.80 40.66
N LEU A 47 -27.90 2.85 39.85
CA LEU A 47 -29.11 2.04 39.98
C LEU A 47 -29.19 0.89 38.97
N LEU A 48 -28.06 0.46 38.40
CA LEU A 48 -28.03 -0.70 37.53
C LEU A 48 -28.05 -1.98 38.37
N SER A 49 -28.88 -2.96 38.01
CA SER A 49 -28.73 -4.32 38.56
C SER A 49 -27.39 -4.93 38.12
N PRO A 50 -26.80 -5.93 38.81
CA PRO A 50 -25.58 -6.61 38.35
C PRO A 50 -25.67 -7.18 36.92
N GLU A 51 -26.86 -7.60 36.50
CA GLU A 51 -27.16 -8.06 35.14
C GLU A 51 -27.21 -6.90 34.11
N GLU A 52 -27.75 -5.75 34.51
CA GLU A 52 -27.70 -4.49 33.73
C GLU A 52 -26.29 -3.87 33.74
N GLU A 53 -25.54 -4.08 34.81
CA GLU A 53 -24.19 -3.55 35.06
C GLU A 53 -23.20 -4.14 34.05
N TYR A 54 -23.51 -5.30 33.44
CA TYR A 54 -22.61 -5.87 32.44
C TYR A 54 -23.22 -6.57 31.23
N GLU A 55 -24.34 -6.05 30.71
CA GLU A 55 -24.91 -6.50 29.44
C GLU A 55 -23.89 -6.50 28.28
N LEU A 56 -22.97 -5.53 28.26
CA LEU A 56 -21.98 -5.34 27.19
C LEU A 56 -20.81 -6.35 27.16
N ILE A 57 -20.59 -7.14 28.22
CA ILE A 57 -19.59 -8.22 28.19
C ILE A 57 -20.20 -9.59 28.02
N ARG A 58 -21.52 -9.71 27.93
CA ARG A 58 -22.11 -11.01 27.57
C ARG A 58 -21.53 -11.45 26.22
N ALA A 59 -21.08 -12.69 26.11
CA ALA A 59 -20.37 -13.16 24.92
C ALA A 59 -21.24 -13.06 23.66
N GLU A 60 -22.54 -13.29 23.80
CA GLU A 60 -23.59 -13.14 22.80
C GLU A 60 -23.84 -11.68 22.34
N ASN A 61 -23.33 -10.72 23.11
CA ASN A 61 -23.38 -9.29 22.84
C ASN A 61 -22.08 -8.77 22.24
N ILE A 62 -21.14 -9.64 21.91
CA ILE A 62 -19.87 -9.28 21.29
C ILE A 62 -19.84 -9.77 19.84
N LEU A 63 -19.61 -8.85 18.90
CA LEU A 63 -19.31 -9.17 17.52
C LEU A 63 -17.84 -8.91 17.22
N TYR A 64 -17.14 -9.95 16.74
CA TYR A 64 -15.80 -9.79 16.19
C TYR A 64 -15.88 -9.43 14.72
N THR A 65 -15.17 -8.37 14.34
CA THR A 65 -15.09 -7.93 12.95
C THR A 65 -13.77 -7.20 12.70
N VAL A 66 -13.68 -6.45 11.61
CA VAL A 66 -12.45 -5.79 11.15
C VAL A 66 -12.66 -4.30 11.06
N CYS A 67 -11.72 -3.52 11.62
CA CYS A 67 -11.69 -2.08 11.50
C CYS A 67 -11.37 -1.65 10.06
N LEU A 68 -12.27 -0.85 9.47
CA LEU A 68 -12.11 -0.34 8.10
C LEU A 68 -11.80 1.16 8.03
N GLN A 69 -11.44 1.76 9.16
CA GLN A 69 -11.17 3.20 9.28
C GLN A 69 -9.79 3.60 8.69
N CYS A 70 -8.87 2.64 8.51
CA CYS A 70 -7.63 2.78 7.74
C CYS A 70 -7.32 1.47 7.00
N ASN A 71 -6.27 1.41 6.18
CA ASN A 71 -5.99 0.23 5.33
C ASN A 71 -5.50 -1.04 6.05
N THR A 72 -5.15 -0.96 7.34
CA THR A 72 -4.58 -2.07 8.12
C THR A 72 -5.53 -3.25 8.30
N GLY A 73 -6.80 -2.99 8.61
CA GLY A 73 -7.72 -4.09 8.94
C GLY A 73 -7.47 -4.73 10.31
N CYS A 74 -7.20 -3.91 11.34
CA CYS A 74 -7.09 -4.39 12.72
C CYS A 74 -8.36 -5.15 13.14
N GLY A 75 -8.22 -6.27 13.85
CA GLY A 75 -9.36 -6.96 14.45
C GLY A 75 -10.01 -6.11 15.53
N ILE A 76 -11.33 -6.01 15.52
CA ILE A 76 -12.09 -5.27 16.53
C ILE A 76 -13.16 -6.13 17.17
N LYS A 77 -13.51 -5.73 18.38
CA LYS A 77 -14.55 -6.29 19.22
C LYS A 77 -15.63 -5.23 19.39
N VAL A 78 -16.80 -5.45 18.80
CA VAL A 78 -17.94 -4.53 18.88
C VAL A 78 -18.88 -5.04 19.97
N LYS A 79 -19.12 -4.21 21.00
CA LYS A 79 -20.06 -4.52 22.07
C LYS A 79 -21.43 -3.97 21.71
N LEU A 80 -22.42 -4.85 21.80
CA LEU A 80 -23.81 -4.59 21.47
C LEU A 80 -24.63 -4.45 22.73
N TYR A 81 -25.50 -3.44 22.76
CA TYR A 81 -26.62 -3.39 23.69
C TYR A 81 -27.84 -4.01 23.01
N ARG A 82 -28.51 -4.97 23.65
CA ARG A 82 -29.65 -5.69 23.08
C ARG A 82 -30.93 -5.42 23.86
N LYS A 83 -32.00 -5.14 23.14
CA LYS A 83 -33.34 -5.01 23.73
C LYS A 83 -34.35 -5.72 22.85
N GLY A 84 -34.79 -6.90 23.28
CA GLY A 84 -35.63 -7.79 22.47
C GLY A 84 -34.89 -8.28 21.22
N ASP A 85 -35.49 -8.08 20.06
CA ASP A 85 -34.96 -8.43 18.73
C ASP A 85 -33.96 -7.40 18.17
N LYS A 86 -33.79 -6.26 18.86
CA LYS A 86 -32.93 -5.15 18.40
C LYS A 86 -31.57 -5.18 19.07
N ALA A 87 -30.54 -4.75 18.32
CA ALA A 87 -29.20 -4.56 18.82
C ALA A 87 -28.62 -3.21 18.37
N LEU A 88 -27.92 -2.54 19.27
CA LEU A 88 -27.21 -1.29 19.01
C LEU A 88 -25.72 -1.49 19.30
N ALA A 89 -24.84 -1.14 18.37
CA ALA A 89 -23.41 -1.06 18.66
C ALA A 89 -23.16 0.17 19.54
N VAL A 90 -22.54 -0.03 20.70
CA VAL A 90 -22.31 1.08 21.67
C VAL A 90 -20.83 1.32 21.95
N LYS A 91 -19.98 0.34 21.64
CA LYS A 91 -18.55 0.41 21.89
C LYS A 91 -17.76 -0.47 20.92
N ILE A 92 -16.58 0.01 20.54
CA ILE A 92 -15.59 -0.75 19.77
C ILE A 92 -14.31 -0.79 20.60
N ASP A 93 -13.80 -1.99 20.85
CA ASP A 93 -12.47 -2.22 21.41
C ASP A 93 -11.63 -3.05 20.43
N GLY A 94 -10.34 -3.20 20.70
CA GLY A 94 -9.50 -4.13 19.95
C GLY A 94 -9.92 -5.58 20.22
N ASN A 95 -9.77 -6.43 19.21
CA ASN A 95 -9.92 -7.87 19.38
C ASN A 95 -8.64 -8.46 20.00
N PRO A 96 -8.69 -9.06 21.21
CA PRO A 96 -7.50 -9.62 21.86
C PRO A 96 -6.87 -10.77 21.08
N TYR A 97 -7.64 -11.56 20.34
CA TYR A 97 -7.08 -12.65 19.54
C TYR A 97 -6.25 -12.19 18.35
N ASN A 98 -6.34 -10.91 17.96
CA ASN A 98 -5.77 -10.43 16.72
C ASN A 98 -4.30 -9.95 16.91
N PRO A 99 -3.31 -10.54 16.20
CA PRO A 99 -1.90 -10.17 16.33
C PRO A 99 -1.54 -8.77 15.81
N PHE A 100 -2.44 -8.09 15.08
CA PHE A 100 -2.23 -6.68 14.70
C PHE A 100 -2.65 -5.70 15.82
N VAL A 101 -3.18 -6.20 16.92
CA VAL A 101 -3.82 -5.40 17.97
C VAL A 101 -3.22 -5.72 19.33
N MET A 102 -2.93 -6.99 19.61
CA MET A 102 -2.33 -7.45 20.85
C MET A 102 -1.18 -8.40 20.56
N VAL A 103 -0.02 -8.17 21.18
CA VAL A 103 1.16 -9.03 21.08
C VAL A 103 1.82 -9.11 22.47
N PRO A 104 2.01 -10.32 23.04
CA PRO A 104 1.49 -11.60 22.56
C PRO A 104 -0.05 -11.62 22.60
N HIS A 105 -0.68 -12.27 21.62
CA HIS A 105 -2.13 -12.49 21.65
C HIS A 105 -2.45 -13.85 22.28
N PRO A 106 -3.59 -13.99 22.97
CA PRO A 106 -4.12 -15.27 23.41
C PRO A 106 -4.34 -16.25 22.25
N SER A 107 -4.26 -17.54 22.56
CA SER A 107 -4.59 -18.62 21.62
C SER A 107 -6.03 -18.51 21.14
N TYR A 108 -6.25 -18.70 19.84
CA TYR A 108 -7.59 -18.80 19.25
C TYR A 108 -8.43 -19.97 19.80
N LYS A 109 -7.82 -20.89 20.56
CA LYS A 109 -8.53 -21.99 21.22
C LYS A 109 -9.27 -21.55 22.50
N ILE A 110 -8.89 -20.43 23.11
CA ILE A 110 -9.55 -19.91 24.32
C ILE A 110 -10.94 -19.43 23.92
N SER A 111 -11.97 -19.82 24.68
CA SER A 111 -13.36 -19.49 24.35
C SER A 111 -13.62 -17.97 24.35
N PRO A 112 -14.42 -17.44 23.41
CA PRO A 112 -14.89 -16.06 23.47
C PRO A 112 -15.62 -15.69 24.76
N VAL A 113 -16.20 -16.67 25.47
CA VAL A 113 -16.80 -16.48 26.79
C VAL A 113 -15.73 -16.10 27.83
N GLU A 114 -14.57 -16.75 27.81
CA GLU A 114 -13.46 -16.42 28.72
C GLU A 114 -12.84 -15.07 28.35
N MET A 115 -12.75 -14.76 27.05
CA MET A 115 -12.12 -13.54 26.55
C MET A 115 -13.03 -12.31 26.53
N ARG A 116 -14.29 -12.44 26.98
CA ARG A 116 -15.30 -11.38 26.87
C ARG A 116 -14.90 -10.08 27.59
N THR A 117 -14.20 -10.19 28.72
CA THR A 117 -13.74 -9.08 29.56
C THR A 117 -12.39 -8.48 29.13
N VAL A 118 -11.66 -9.11 28.19
CA VAL A 118 -10.33 -8.65 27.78
C VAL A 118 -10.45 -7.70 26.59
N ASP A 119 -10.21 -6.41 26.82
CA ASP A 119 -10.20 -5.38 25.78
C ASP A 119 -8.77 -5.11 25.28
N ALA A 120 -8.55 -5.25 23.97
CA ALA A 120 -7.25 -4.95 23.36
C ALA A 120 -7.18 -3.50 22.85
N PRO A 121 -5.97 -2.91 22.74
CA PRO A 121 -5.83 -1.53 22.33
C PRO A 121 -6.19 -1.34 20.85
N ILE A 122 -6.88 -0.25 20.52
CA ILE A 122 -7.14 0.15 19.14
C ILE A 122 -6.99 1.66 19.01
N CYS A 123 -6.56 2.15 17.85
CA CYS A 123 -6.30 3.57 17.65
C CYS A 123 -7.61 4.41 17.70
N PRO A 124 -7.50 5.74 17.89
CA PRO A 124 -8.67 6.62 17.94
C PRO A 124 -9.61 6.52 16.73
N LYS A 125 -9.06 6.28 15.53
CA LYS A 125 -9.87 6.05 14.33
C LYS A 125 -10.75 4.81 14.47
N GLY A 126 -10.20 3.71 14.98
CA GLY A 126 -10.93 2.46 15.20
C GLY A 126 -12.00 2.60 16.27
N GLN A 127 -11.66 3.24 17.40
CA GLN A 127 -12.62 3.59 18.46
C GLN A 127 -13.78 4.45 17.92
N ALA A 128 -13.47 5.44 17.08
CA ALA A 128 -14.45 6.35 16.49
C ALA A 128 -15.29 5.71 15.37
N GLY A 129 -15.03 4.46 14.97
CA GLY A 129 -15.73 3.83 13.84
C GLY A 129 -17.25 3.70 14.03
N ILE A 130 -17.70 3.71 15.29
CA ILE A 130 -19.10 3.79 15.68
C ILE A 130 -19.78 5.09 15.24
N GLN A 131 -19.05 6.21 15.21
CA GLN A 131 -19.58 7.49 14.73
C GLN A 131 -19.96 7.41 13.24
N THR A 132 -19.23 6.63 12.44
CA THR A 132 -19.57 6.40 11.03
C THR A 132 -20.91 5.67 10.86
N VAL A 133 -21.29 4.80 11.81
CA VAL A 133 -22.54 4.04 11.74
C VAL A 133 -23.75 4.94 12.01
N TYR A 134 -23.59 5.87 12.95
CA TYR A 134 -24.66 6.74 13.45
C TYR A 134 -24.48 8.21 13.04
N ASP A 135 -23.64 8.49 12.04
CA ASP A 135 -23.42 9.85 11.56
C ASP A 135 -24.75 10.45 11.06
N PRO A 136 -25.15 11.65 11.51
CA PRO A 136 -26.40 12.28 11.05
C PRO A 136 -26.41 12.58 9.55
N TYR A 137 -25.24 12.69 8.91
CA TYR A 137 -25.08 12.85 7.47
C TYR A 137 -24.92 11.52 6.72
N ARG A 138 -25.05 10.37 7.40
CA ARG A 138 -24.96 9.06 6.76
C ARG A 138 -26.07 8.90 5.71
N VAL A 139 -25.66 8.68 4.46
CA VAL A 139 -26.59 8.42 3.36
C VAL A 139 -27.29 7.07 3.58
N THR A 140 -28.59 7.11 3.83
CA THR A 140 -29.44 5.94 4.11
C THR A 140 -30.51 5.69 3.05
N ARG A 141 -30.61 6.58 2.06
CA ARG A 141 -31.58 6.54 0.95
C ARG A 141 -30.86 6.90 -0.34
N VAL A 142 -31.46 6.58 -1.48
CA VAL A 142 -30.94 7.06 -2.76
C VAL A 142 -31.26 8.54 -2.92
N LEU A 143 -30.24 9.33 -3.20
CA LEU A 143 -30.36 10.77 -3.43
C LEU A 143 -30.11 11.06 -4.92
N LYS A 144 -31.05 11.79 -5.52
CA LYS A 144 -30.95 12.34 -6.87
C LYS A 144 -30.87 13.87 -6.78
N ARG A 145 -30.12 14.50 -7.68
CA ARG A 145 -30.04 15.96 -7.72
C ARG A 145 -31.40 16.60 -8.02
N ALA A 146 -31.72 17.64 -7.25
CA ALA A 146 -32.89 18.50 -7.46
C ALA A 146 -32.52 19.90 -8.00
N GLY A 147 -31.22 20.20 -8.11
CA GLY A 147 -30.70 21.45 -8.68
C GLY A 147 -29.44 21.22 -9.53
N LYS A 148 -28.79 22.30 -9.99
CA LYS A 148 -27.56 22.21 -10.78
C LYS A 148 -26.43 21.55 -9.97
N ARG A 149 -25.43 20.98 -10.66
CA ARG A 149 -24.27 20.36 -9.99
C ARG A 149 -23.57 21.42 -9.13
N GLY A 150 -23.30 21.08 -7.87
CA GLY A 150 -22.66 21.99 -6.91
C GLY A 150 -23.64 22.77 -6.00
N GLU A 151 -24.95 22.78 -6.29
CA GLU A 151 -25.92 23.55 -5.48
C GLU A 151 -26.32 22.88 -4.16
N GLY A 152 -25.91 21.63 -3.91
CA GLY A 152 -26.27 20.90 -2.68
C GLY A 152 -27.75 20.53 -2.56
N LYS A 153 -28.56 20.65 -3.63
CA LYS A 153 -29.99 20.32 -3.64
C LYS A 153 -30.25 18.87 -4.04
N TRP A 154 -30.98 18.14 -3.20
CA TRP A 154 -31.25 16.71 -3.36
C TRP A 154 -32.72 16.37 -3.15
N MET A 155 -33.18 15.35 -3.85
CA MET A 155 -34.47 14.68 -3.62
C MET A 155 -34.23 13.18 -3.40
N SER A 156 -35.09 12.53 -2.63
CA SER A 156 -35.05 11.06 -2.48
C SER A 156 -35.82 10.40 -3.62
N ILE A 157 -35.31 9.27 -4.11
CA ILE A 157 -36.01 8.42 -5.08
C ILE A 157 -35.98 6.94 -4.62
N PRO A 158 -36.93 6.12 -5.09
CA PRO A 158 -36.86 4.66 -4.94
C PRO A 158 -35.60 4.05 -5.55
N PHE A 159 -35.13 2.94 -4.98
CA PHE A 159 -33.87 2.29 -5.39
C PHE A 159 -33.94 1.64 -6.77
N ASP A 160 -35.08 1.02 -7.08
CA ASP A 160 -35.43 0.47 -8.40
C ASP A 160 -35.43 1.56 -9.48
N LYS A 161 -36.04 2.72 -9.20
CA LYS A 161 -35.99 3.87 -10.11
C LYS A 161 -34.56 4.34 -10.36
N ALA A 162 -33.71 4.35 -9.34
CA ALA A 162 -32.31 4.72 -9.52
C ALA A 162 -31.56 3.75 -10.44
N ILE A 163 -31.81 2.44 -10.30
CA ILE A 163 -31.25 1.43 -11.21
C ILE A 163 -31.74 1.68 -12.63
N GLU A 164 -33.05 1.87 -12.83
CA GLU A 164 -33.63 2.13 -14.15
C GLU A 164 -32.98 3.35 -14.82
N GLU A 165 -32.89 4.47 -14.10
CA GLU A 165 -32.30 5.71 -14.61
C GLU A 165 -30.80 5.56 -14.92
N ILE A 166 -30.02 4.86 -14.09
CA ILE A 166 -28.58 4.62 -14.32
C ILE A 166 -28.38 3.71 -15.55
N VAL A 167 -29.21 2.68 -15.70
CA VAL A 167 -29.08 1.69 -16.77
C VAL A 167 -29.54 2.25 -18.12
N ASN A 168 -30.69 2.94 -18.14
CA ASN A 168 -31.34 3.38 -19.38
C ASN A 168 -31.02 4.84 -19.76
N GLY A 169 -30.68 5.71 -18.81
CA GLY A 169 -30.44 7.12 -19.08
C GLY A 169 -31.73 7.91 -19.40
N GLY A 170 -31.60 8.98 -20.19
CA GLY A 170 -32.72 9.83 -20.64
C GLY A 170 -32.69 11.25 -20.09
N LYS A 171 -33.82 11.96 -20.15
CA LYS A 171 -34.00 13.33 -19.62
C LYS A 171 -34.20 13.32 -18.10
N LEU A 172 -33.17 12.90 -17.36
CA LEU A 172 -33.26 12.65 -15.92
C LEU A 172 -33.42 13.91 -15.07
N PHE A 173 -33.08 15.08 -15.60
CA PHE A 173 -33.03 16.34 -14.86
C PHE A 173 -33.92 17.42 -15.49
N SER A 174 -35.01 17.02 -16.16
CA SER A 174 -35.91 17.96 -16.81
C SER A 174 -36.56 18.96 -15.86
N HIS A 175 -36.64 18.62 -14.57
CA HIS A 175 -37.10 19.48 -13.48
C HIS A 175 -36.05 20.49 -12.98
N VAL A 176 -34.80 20.41 -13.45
CA VAL A 176 -33.72 21.31 -13.06
C VAL A 176 -33.58 22.41 -14.10
N SER A 177 -33.71 23.66 -13.66
CA SER A 177 -33.57 24.84 -14.53
C SER A 177 -32.24 24.83 -15.30
N GLY A 178 -32.30 24.96 -16.61
CA GLY A 178 -31.15 24.90 -17.53
C GLY A 178 -30.68 23.48 -17.90
N GLU A 179 -31.36 22.43 -17.43
CA GLU A 179 -31.10 21.03 -17.82
C GLU A 179 -32.35 20.35 -18.43
N GLU A 180 -33.37 21.12 -18.82
CA GLU A 180 -34.67 20.65 -19.31
C GLU A 180 -34.54 19.66 -20.48
N ASN A 181 -33.58 19.95 -21.35
CA ASN A 181 -33.30 19.16 -22.55
C ASN A 181 -32.07 18.25 -22.44
N ARG A 182 -31.43 18.20 -21.27
CA ARG A 182 -30.23 17.39 -21.08
C ARG A 182 -30.58 15.91 -21.11
N VAL A 183 -30.01 15.19 -22.08
CA VAL A 183 -30.06 13.72 -22.13
C VAL A 183 -28.80 13.15 -21.50
N VAL A 184 -28.97 12.25 -20.54
CA VAL A 184 -27.89 11.51 -19.90
C VAL A 184 -27.81 10.13 -20.51
N LYS A 185 -26.63 9.71 -20.97
CA LYS A 185 -26.42 8.36 -21.47
C LYS A 185 -26.51 7.34 -20.33
N GLY A 186 -27.29 6.28 -20.54
CA GLY A 186 -27.35 5.15 -19.62
C GLY A 186 -26.21 4.16 -19.85
N LEU A 187 -25.99 3.27 -18.89
CA LEU A 187 -24.99 2.21 -19.01
C LEU A 187 -25.21 1.29 -20.24
N LYS A 188 -26.47 1.07 -20.66
CA LYS A 188 -26.79 0.28 -21.86
C LYS A 188 -26.22 0.89 -23.15
N GLU A 189 -26.21 2.22 -23.25
CA GLU A 189 -25.69 2.93 -24.42
C GLU A 189 -24.15 2.91 -24.46
N ILE A 190 -23.50 2.85 -23.28
CA ILE A 190 -22.04 2.83 -23.16
C ILE A 190 -21.48 1.42 -23.42
N LEU A 191 -22.20 0.37 -23.01
CA LEU A 191 -21.82 -1.03 -23.21
C LEU A 191 -22.11 -1.50 -24.64
N VAL A 192 -21.29 -1.03 -25.59
CA VAL A 192 -21.47 -1.27 -27.02
C VAL A 192 -20.85 -2.58 -27.50
N LEU A 193 -19.70 -2.99 -26.96
CA LEU A 193 -18.99 -4.19 -27.39
C LEU A 193 -19.03 -5.27 -26.29
N ARG A 194 -19.53 -6.46 -26.62
CA ARG A 194 -19.67 -7.60 -25.68
C ARG A 194 -19.08 -8.91 -26.17
N ASP A 195 -18.80 -9.04 -27.46
CA ASP A 195 -18.24 -10.28 -28.02
C ASP A 195 -16.75 -10.39 -27.62
N PRO A 196 -16.38 -11.39 -26.77
CA PRO A 196 -15.01 -11.53 -26.29
C PRO A 196 -14.01 -11.83 -27.41
N LYS A 197 -14.44 -12.44 -28.52
CA LYS A 197 -13.57 -12.71 -29.68
C LYS A 197 -13.21 -11.42 -30.40
N VAL A 198 -14.20 -10.54 -30.60
CA VAL A 198 -13.99 -9.23 -31.22
C VAL A 198 -13.15 -8.33 -30.32
N VAL A 199 -13.44 -8.29 -29.01
CA VAL A 199 -12.63 -7.55 -28.01
C VAL A 199 -11.17 -7.98 -28.09
N LYS A 200 -10.91 -9.30 -28.04
CA LYS A 200 -9.55 -9.84 -28.07
C LYS A 200 -8.83 -9.50 -29.38
N ALA A 201 -9.47 -9.74 -30.52
CA ALA A 201 -8.88 -9.49 -31.83
C ALA A 201 -8.53 -8.01 -32.04
N MET A 202 -9.46 -7.10 -31.75
CA MET A 202 -9.21 -5.65 -31.86
C MET A 202 -8.13 -5.19 -30.89
N ALA A 203 -8.11 -5.69 -29.65
CA ALA A 203 -7.09 -5.32 -28.67
C ALA A 203 -5.67 -5.81 -29.05
N GLU A 204 -5.56 -7.00 -29.64
CA GLU A 204 -4.28 -7.53 -30.13
C GLU A 204 -3.75 -6.71 -31.31
N ASP A 205 -4.61 -6.40 -32.28
CA ASP A 205 -4.21 -5.60 -33.44
C ASP A 205 -3.90 -4.15 -33.05
N ALA A 206 -4.69 -3.54 -32.14
CA ALA A 206 -4.42 -2.19 -31.63
C ALA A 206 -3.07 -2.11 -30.91
N LYS A 207 -2.69 -3.14 -30.13
CA LYS A 207 -1.36 -3.21 -29.47
C LYS A 207 -0.22 -3.31 -30.48
N ALA A 208 -0.44 -3.93 -31.65
CA ALA A 208 0.58 -4.04 -32.68
C ALA A 208 0.93 -2.68 -33.30
N ILE A 209 -0.03 -1.75 -33.37
CA ILE A 209 0.17 -0.39 -33.91
C ILE A 209 1.26 0.36 -33.14
N ALA A 210 1.33 0.20 -31.81
CA ALA A 210 2.35 0.85 -30.99
C ALA A 210 3.79 0.47 -31.37
N LYS A 211 3.98 -0.70 -31.98
CA LYS A 211 5.28 -1.23 -32.44
C LYS A 211 5.54 -1.01 -33.92
N ALA A 212 4.56 -0.47 -34.67
CA ALA A 212 4.69 -0.26 -36.11
C ALA A 212 5.67 0.89 -36.42
N LYS A 213 6.48 0.72 -37.46
CA LYS A 213 7.37 1.77 -37.98
C LYS A 213 6.56 2.94 -38.57
N ASP A 214 5.48 2.62 -39.26
CA ASP A 214 4.50 3.58 -39.78
C ASP A 214 3.15 3.35 -39.09
N LYS A 215 2.86 4.20 -38.09
CA LYS A 215 1.62 4.11 -37.31
C LYS A 215 0.40 4.47 -38.13
N LYS A 216 0.50 5.41 -39.08
CA LYS A 216 -0.63 5.85 -39.89
C LYS A 216 -1.09 4.71 -40.80
N LYS A 217 -0.14 4.05 -41.46
CA LYS A 217 -0.43 2.86 -42.26
C LYS A 217 -1.03 1.73 -41.43
N ALA A 218 -0.47 1.47 -40.24
CA ALA A 218 -0.99 0.43 -39.34
C ALA A 218 -2.42 0.70 -38.85
N VAL A 219 -2.81 1.97 -38.66
CA VAL A 219 -4.20 2.36 -38.36
C VAL A 219 -5.12 2.10 -39.54
N GLU A 220 -4.70 2.42 -40.77
CA GLU A 220 -5.51 2.11 -41.97
C GLU A 220 -5.68 0.60 -42.19
N GLU A 221 -4.62 -0.20 -41.98
CA GLU A 221 -4.70 -1.66 -42.01
C GLU A 221 -5.63 -2.21 -40.92
N PHE A 222 -5.58 -1.64 -39.71
CA PHE A 222 -6.51 -1.96 -38.63
C PHE A 222 -7.95 -1.65 -39.04
N LYS A 223 -8.20 -0.47 -39.63
CA LYS A 223 -9.54 -0.04 -40.07
C LYS A 223 -10.09 -0.94 -41.17
N ALA A 224 -9.25 -1.34 -42.12
CA ALA A 224 -9.62 -2.28 -43.17
C ALA A 224 -9.98 -3.67 -42.59
N LYS A 225 -9.15 -4.20 -41.68
CA LYS A 225 -9.36 -5.51 -41.05
C LYS A 225 -10.61 -5.54 -40.16
N HIS A 226 -10.90 -4.46 -39.44
CA HIS A 226 -12.01 -4.33 -38.49
C HIS A 226 -13.15 -3.46 -38.99
N ALA A 227 -13.33 -3.31 -40.31
CA ALA A 227 -14.32 -2.40 -40.90
C ALA A 227 -15.74 -2.57 -40.32
N ALA A 228 -16.17 -3.80 -40.09
CA ALA A 228 -17.49 -4.13 -39.52
C ALA A 228 -17.62 -3.82 -38.01
N ASN A 229 -16.53 -3.47 -37.33
CA ASN A 229 -16.46 -3.29 -35.87
C ASN A 229 -16.06 -1.87 -35.45
N LEU A 230 -15.78 -0.96 -36.39
CA LEU A 230 -15.28 0.39 -36.08
C LEU A 230 -16.28 1.23 -35.28
N HIS A 231 -17.59 0.98 -35.43
CA HIS A 231 -18.64 1.68 -34.67
C HIS A 231 -18.58 1.42 -33.15
N TYR A 232 -17.90 0.36 -32.73
CA TYR A 232 -17.66 0.07 -31.31
C TYR A 232 -16.58 0.96 -30.68
N LEU A 233 -15.66 1.51 -31.47
CA LEU A 233 -14.53 2.30 -30.98
C LEU A 233 -14.95 3.70 -30.54
N ILE A 234 -14.21 4.25 -29.56
CA ILE A 234 -14.31 5.67 -29.20
C ILE A 234 -13.95 6.51 -30.42
N ASP A 235 -12.82 6.15 -31.06
CA ASP A 235 -12.28 6.81 -32.23
C ASP A 235 -11.55 5.75 -33.10
N PRO A 236 -12.04 5.45 -34.32
CA PRO A 236 -11.38 4.53 -35.23
C PRO A 236 -9.97 4.95 -35.68
N ASP A 237 -9.63 6.24 -35.62
CA ASP A 237 -8.29 6.74 -35.94
C ASP A 237 -7.33 6.63 -34.74
N HIS A 238 -7.88 6.37 -33.55
CA HIS A 238 -7.17 6.08 -32.31
C HIS A 238 -7.64 4.76 -31.67
N PRO A 239 -7.41 3.60 -32.32
CA PRO A 239 -7.87 2.31 -31.83
C PRO A 239 -7.25 1.89 -30.48
N ASP A 240 -6.17 2.55 -30.06
CA ASP A 240 -5.55 2.41 -28.74
C ASP A 240 -6.43 2.92 -27.59
N LEU A 241 -7.36 3.85 -27.86
CA LEU A 241 -8.38 4.27 -26.89
C LEU A 241 -9.40 3.15 -26.61
N GLY A 242 -9.53 2.19 -27.53
CA GLY A 242 -10.40 1.03 -27.40
C GLY A 242 -11.90 1.32 -27.59
N PRO A 243 -12.78 0.40 -27.17
CA PRO A 243 -14.22 0.53 -27.37
C PRO A 243 -14.83 1.65 -26.52
N LYS A 244 -16.01 2.15 -26.91
CA LYS A 244 -16.79 3.14 -26.14
C LYS A 244 -17.08 2.69 -24.71
N ASN A 245 -17.02 1.38 -24.43
CA ASN A 245 -17.05 0.84 -23.07
C ASN A 245 -16.02 1.52 -22.14
N ASN A 246 -14.83 1.88 -22.65
CA ASN A 246 -13.77 2.56 -21.90
C ASN A 246 -14.17 3.98 -21.44
N GLN A 247 -15.26 4.56 -21.94
CA GLN A 247 -15.78 5.83 -21.43
C GLN A 247 -16.38 5.70 -20.02
N LEU A 248 -16.61 4.48 -19.53
CA LEU A 248 -16.96 4.20 -18.14
C LEU A 248 -15.69 4.18 -17.27
N VAL A 249 -15.64 5.04 -16.25
CA VAL A 249 -14.57 5.04 -15.25
C VAL A 249 -15.08 4.42 -13.96
N TYR A 250 -14.39 3.39 -13.47
CA TYR A 250 -14.60 2.88 -12.11
C TYR A 250 -13.62 3.52 -11.15
N LEU A 251 -14.07 4.51 -10.38
CA LEU A 251 -13.30 5.17 -9.33
C LEU A 251 -13.74 4.66 -7.96
N TRP A 252 -12.82 4.11 -7.16
CA TRP A 252 -13.16 3.60 -5.81
C TRP A 252 -12.31 4.19 -4.70
N GLY A 253 -12.94 4.34 -3.53
CA GLY A 253 -12.23 4.59 -2.27
C GLY A 253 -11.67 3.28 -1.72
N ARG A 254 -12.47 2.56 -0.93
CA ARG A 254 -12.04 1.33 -0.23
C ARG A 254 -12.59 0.06 -0.90
N LYS A 255 -11.70 -0.67 -1.58
CA LYS A 255 -11.94 -1.97 -2.21
C LYS A 255 -11.23 -3.06 -1.38
N LYS A 256 -12.01 -3.78 -0.56
CA LYS A 256 -11.58 -4.92 0.28
C LYS A 256 -12.56 -6.09 0.03
N GLY A 257 -12.34 -7.25 0.66
CA GLY A 257 -13.01 -8.52 0.35
C GLY A 257 -14.51 -8.44 0.04
N GLY A 258 -14.94 -9.22 -0.95
CA GLY A 258 -16.29 -9.24 -1.54
C GLY A 258 -16.51 -8.12 -2.57
N ARG A 259 -16.12 -6.88 -2.24
CA ARG A 259 -16.26 -5.73 -3.17
C ARG A 259 -15.24 -5.78 -4.30
N GLY A 260 -14.08 -6.35 -4.04
CA GLY A 260 -12.99 -6.45 -5.01
C GLY A 260 -13.38 -7.31 -6.20
N GLU A 261 -13.95 -8.46 -5.90
CA GLU A 261 -14.42 -9.51 -6.77
C GLU A 261 -15.64 -9.05 -7.56
N PHE A 262 -16.61 -8.42 -6.89
CA PHE A 262 -17.75 -7.80 -7.57
C PHE A 262 -17.28 -6.75 -8.58
N ALA A 263 -16.37 -5.86 -8.19
CA ALA A 263 -15.91 -4.80 -9.07
C ALA A 263 -15.09 -5.33 -10.25
N ALA A 264 -14.24 -6.35 -10.02
CA ALA A 264 -13.51 -7.01 -11.10
C ALA A 264 -14.48 -7.65 -12.11
N ARG A 265 -15.48 -8.39 -11.63
CA ARG A 265 -16.49 -9.02 -12.48
C ARG A 265 -17.35 -7.99 -13.22
N PHE A 266 -17.83 -6.97 -12.53
CA PHE A 266 -18.76 -6.00 -13.10
C PHE A 266 -18.05 -5.04 -14.07
N PHE A 267 -17.01 -4.34 -13.62
CA PHE A 267 -16.34 -3.34 -14.45
C PHE A 267 -15.31 -3.94 -15.41
N GLY A 268 -14.60 -5.00 -14.97
CA GLY A 268 -13.63 -5.72 -15.79
C GLY A 268 -14.29 -6.72 -16.72
N ASP A 269 -14.78 -7.85 -16.21
CA ASP A 269 -15.22 -8.97 -17.06
C ASP A 269 -16.46 -8.64 -17.89
N TYR A 270 -17.45 -7.93 -17.32
CA TYR A 270 -18.71 -7.62 -18.00
C TYR A 270 -18.64 -6.35 -18.84
N PHE A 271 -18.20 -5.22 -18.26
CA PHE A 271 -18.09 -3.97 -19.01
C PHE A 271 -16.85 -3.90 -19.90
N GLY A 272 -15.76 -4.58 -19.56
CA GLY A 272 -14.52 -4.54 -20.30
C GLY A 272 -13.76 -3.20 -20.19
N THR A 273 -14.14 -2.31 -19.27
CA THR A 273 -13.45 -1.02 -19.15
C THR A 273 -12.08 -1.20 -18.53
N VAL A 274 -11.06 -0.66 -19.19
CA VAL A 274 -9.69 -0.60 -18.66
C VAL A 274 -9.49 0.56 -17.68
N ASN A 275 -10.44 1.50 -17.65
CA ASN A 275 -10.36 2.73 -16.86
C ASN A 275 -10.84 2.52 -15.42
N THR A 276 -9.98 1.88 -14.63
CA THR A 276 -10.22 1.60 -13.22
C THR A 276 -9.16 2.32 -12.36
N HIS A 277 -9.59 3.18 -11.44
CA HIS A 277 -8.71 4.01 -10.62
C HIS A 277 -9.06 3.97 -9.13
N GLY A 278 -8.06 3.90 -8.26
CA GLY A 278 -8.27 3.81 -6.82
C GLY A 278 -7.22 4.56 -6.01
N HIS A 279 -7.41 4.66 -4.69
CA HIS A 279 -6.46 5.41 -3.85
C HIS A 279 -5.00 4.90 -3.94
N THR A 280 -4.78 3.61 -4.20
CA THR A 280 -3.45 3.01 -4.29
C THR A 280 -2.68 3.42 -5.54
N THR A 281 -3.37 3.75 -6.63
CA THR A 281 -2.73 4.22 -7.87
C THR A 281 -2.18 5.64 -7.73
N VAL A 282 -2.65 6.41 -6.75
CA VAL A 282 -2.20 7.78 -6.47
C VAL A 282 -1.08 7.83 -5.43
N CYS A 283 -1.16 6.99 -4.39
CA CYS A 283 -0.25 7.09 -3.23
C CYS A 283 0.81 5.98 -3.19
N GLN A 284 0.40 4.71 -3.21
CA GLN A 284 1.30 3.57 -2.93
C GLN A 284 1.99 3.00 -4.18
N GLY A 285 1.74 3.56 -5.36
CA GLY A 285 2.25 3.03 -6.63
C GLY A 285 3.78 2.88 -6.64
N SER A 286 4.50 3.95 -6.30
CA SER A 286 5.97 3.97 -6.27
C SER A 286 6.54 2.90 -5.33
N LEU A 287 5.98 2.76 -4.13
CA LEU A 287 6.36 1.72 -3.17
C LEU A 287 6.18 0.32 -3.77
N TYR A 288 5.01 0.02 -4.33
CA TYR A 288 4.75 -1.30 -4.92
C TYR A 288 5.69 -1.64 -6.08
N PHE A 289 5.97 -0.68 -6.95
CA PHE A 289 6.86 -0.89 -8.08
C PHE A 289 8.30 -1.14 -7.62
N THR A 290 8.80 -0.35 -6.67
CA THR A 290 10.13 -0.53 -6.09
C THR A 290 10.24 -1.87 -5.35
N CYS A 291 9.28 -2.19 -4.47
CA CYS A 291 9.29 -3.45 -3.72
C CYS A 291 9.27 -4.68 -4.64
N LYS A 292 8.50 -4.62 -5.73
CA LYS A 292 8.48 -5.68 -6.74
C LYS A 292 9.81 -5.78 -7.46
N ALA A 293 10.34 -4.66 -7.96
CA ALA A 293 11.63 -4.61 -8.65
C ALA A 293 12.76 -5.20 -7.80
N MET A 294 12.80 -4.88 -6.50
CA MET A 294 13.77 -5.44 -5.55
C MET A 294 13.65 -6.96 -5.36
N SER A 295 12.50 -7.55 -5.68
CA SER A 295 12.24 -8.99 -5.54
C SER A 295 12.23 -9.74 -6.88
N GLU A 296 12.55 -9.07 -7.98
CA GLU A 296 12.62 -9.71 -9.28
C GLU A 296 13.66 -10.82 -9.30
N GLN A 297 13.35 -11.88 -10.05
CA GLN A 297 14.24 -13.00 -10.27
C GLN A 297 14.74 -12.94 -11.71
N TYR A 298 15.91 -13.54 -11.95
CA TYR A 298 16.45 -13.63 -13.29
C TYR A 298 15.72 -14.74 -14.07
N GLU A 299 14.95 -14.37 -15.10
CA GLU A 299 14.16 -15.26 -15.93
C GLU A 299 14.72 -15.22 -17.36
N PHE A 300 15.50 -16.25 -17.71
CA PHE A 300 16.12 -16.49 -19.04
C PHE A 300 17.14 -15.43 -19.48
N ASN A 301 16.71 -14.21 -19.74
CA ASN A 301 17.55 -13.13 -20.23
C ASN A 301 17.21 -11.75 -19.63
N LYS A 302 16.31 -11.70 -18.65
CA LYS A 302 15.84 -10.46 -18.00
C LYS A 302 15.48 -10.68 -16.55
N PHE A 303 15.43 -9.61 -15.77
CA PHE A 303 14.81 -9.63 -14.44
C PHE A 303 13.30 -9.42 -14.58
N GLY A 304 12.52 -10.16 -13.79
CA GLY A 304 11.07 -10.09 -13.81
C GLY A 304 10.43 -10.88 -12.67
N GLY A 305 9.11 -10.98 -12.69
CA GLY A 305 8.38 -11.85 -11.76
C GLY A 305 8.40 -11.41 -10.29
N GLY A 306 8.75 -10.15 -9.97
CA GLY A 306 8.78 -9.64 -8.60
C GLY A 306 7.47 -9.87 -7.84
N VAL A 307 7.55 -10.54 -6.69
CA VAL A 307 6.38 -11.01 -5.91
C VAL A 307 6.12 -10.23 -4.62
N LYS A 308 7.10 -9.47 -4.12
CA LYS A 308 6.98 -8.75 -2.84
C LYS A 308 6.40 -7.36 -3.06
N PHE A 309 5.18 -7.15 -2.57
CA PHE A 309 4.52 -5.84 -2.60
C PHE A 309 4.98 -4.91 -1.47
N TYR A 310 5.48 -5.49 -0.37
CA TYR A 310 5.89 -4.77 0.83
C TYR A 310 7.16 -5.39 1.40
N TRP A 311 8.08 -4.53 1.84
CA TRP A 311 9.24 -4.89 2.63
C TRP A 311 9.12 -4.19 3.97
N GLN A 312 8.53 -4.86 4.95
CA GLN A 312 8.35 -4.32 6.30
C GLN A 312 9.48 -4.83 7.21
N PRO A 313 10.11 -3.96 8.00
CA PRO A 313 11.15 -4.36 8.92
C PRO A 313 10.56 -5.08 10.13
N ASP A 314 11.37 -5.96 10.71
CA ASP A 314 11.06 -6.60 11.98
C ASP A 314 11.37 -5.65 13.16
N LEU A 315 10.43 -4.74 13.42
CA LEU A 315 10.59 -3.72 14.46
C LEU A 315 10.66 -4.30 15.89
N GLU A 316 10.20 -5.53 16.11
CA GLU A 316 10.21 -6.18 17.42
C GLU A 316 11.61 -6.64 17.82
N ASN A 317 12.43 -7.04 16.84
CA ASN A 317 13.79 -7.53 17.04
C ASN A 317 14.88 -6.52 16.66
N ALA A 318 14.53 -5.43 15.97
CA ALA A 318 15.46 -4.37 15.62
C ALA A 318 16.02 -3.65 16.87
N LYS A 319 17.34 -3.43 16.90
CA LYS A 319 18.02 -2.59 17.90
C LYS A 319 18.25 -1.16 17.42
N TYR A 320 18.18 -0.94 16.11
CA TYR A 320 18.29 0.37 15.48
C TYR A 320 17.27 0.50 14.37
N VAL A 321 16.47 1.56 14.40
CA VAL A 321 15.45 1.85 13.39
C VAL A 321 15.71 3.24 12.84
N LEU A 322 16.11 3.32 11.57
CA LEU A 322 16.17 4.56 10.81
C LEU A 322 14.85 4.74 10.06
N SER A 323 13.99 5.61 10.56
CA SER A 323 12.69 5.91 9.96
C SER A 323 12.79 7.19 9.14
N VAL A 324 12.61 7.11 7.82
CA VAL A 324 12.76 8.23 6.87
C VAL A 324 11.45 8.43 6.13
N GLY A 325 10.82 9.59 6.26
CA GLY A 325 9.54 9.89 5.57
C GLY A 325 8.34 9.05 6.04
N SER A 326 8.52 8.22 7.08
CA SER A 326 7.51 7.29 7.60
C SER A 326 7.03 7.69 8.99
N ASN A 327 5.71 7.92 9.14
CA ASN A 327 5.11 8.25 10.43
C ASN A 327 4.55 7.01 11.15
N LEU A 328 5.47 6.25 11.75
CA LEU A 328 5.26 4.95 12.41
C LEU A 328 4.02 4.89 13.32
N PHE A 329 3.80 5.92 14.15
CA PHE A 329 2.80 5.88 15.23
C PHE A 329 1.47 6.57 14.90
N GLU A 330 1.33 7.14 13.69
CA GLU A 330 0.14 7.91 13.31
C GLU A 330 -0.53 7.38 12.03
N ALA A 331 0.26 7.14 10.99
CA ALA A 331 -0.22 6.98 9.61
C ALA A 331 0.30 5.72 8.88
N ASN A 332 1.20 4.96 9.49
CA ASN A 332 1.75 3.74 8.89
C ASN A 332 0.74 2.55 8.94
N TYR A 333 1.14 1.33 8.51
CA TYR A 333 0.36 0.08 8.37
C TYR A 333 -0.14 -0.50 9.71
N GLY A 334 -0.84 0.33 10.50
CA GLY A 334 -1.48 -0.04 11.74
C GLY A 334 -0.70 0.45 12.96
N PRO A 335 -0.97 1.67 13.45
CA PRO A 335 -0.41 2.13 14.70
C PRO A 335 -0.55 1.14 15.86
N PRO A 336 -1.67 0.41 16.04
CA PRO A 336 -1.78 -0.57 17.12
C PRO A 336 -0.69 -1.64 17.10
N SER A 337 -0.42 -2.24 15.93
CA SER A 337 0.59 -3.30 15.80
C SER A 337 2.01 -2.79 15.96
N MET A 338 2.31 -1.64 15.33
CA MET A 338 3.62 -0.99 15.42
C MET A 338 3.92 -0.57 16.85
N ASN A 339 2.95 0.08 17.51
CA ASN A 339 3.11 0.59 18.86
C ASN A 339 3.36 -0.54 19.86
N SER A 340 2.61 -1.64 19.79
CA SER A 340 2.76 -2.76 20.73
C SER A 340 4.14 -3.43 20.61
N ARG A 341 4.74 -3.43 19.42
CA ARG A 341 6.03 -4.08 19.16
C ARG A 341 7.24 -3.17 19.39
N LEU A 342 7.12 -1.87 19.09
CA LEU A 342 8.27 -0.96 19.09
C LEU A 342 8.37 -0.08 20.35
N ILE A 343 7.24 0.39 20.91
CA ILE A 343 7.26 1.32 22.05
C ILE A 343 7.92 0.71 23.30
N PRO A 344 7.64 -0.55 23.69
CA PRO A 344 8.33 -1.15 24.84
C PRO A 344 9.85 -1.24 24.64
N ASN A 345 10.30 -1.52 23.41
CA ASN A 345 11.73 -1.59 23.09
C ASN A 345 12.40 -0.21 23.12
N ILE A 346 11.71 0.84 22.69
CA ILE A 346 12.20 2.22 22.82
C ILE A 346 12.27 2.61 24.31
N ALA A 347 11.20 2.34 25.08
CA ALA A 347 11.11 2.71 26.49
C ALA A 347 12.16 2.01 27.38
N SER A 348 12.47 0.75 27.08
CA SER A 348 13.53 -0.02 27.75
C SER A 348 14.96 0.32 27.29
N GLY A 349 15.11 1.11 26.22
CA GLY A 349 16.40 1.41 25.61
C GLY A 349 16.96 0.30 24.70
N LYS A 350 16.21 -0.80 24.48
CA LYS A 350 16.58 -1.88 23.55
C LYS A 350 16.72 -1.39 22.11
N THR A 351 15.83 -0.50 21.67
CA THR A 351 15.81 0.02 20.28
C THR A 351 16.06 1.51 20.23
N LYS A 352 17.07 1.93 19.46
CA LYS A 352 17.28 3.33 19.09
C LYS A 352 16.45 3.68 17.86
N LEU A 353 15.45 4.53 18.04
CA LEU A 353 14.67 5.11 16.95
C LEU A 353 15.31 6.43 16.48
N VAL A 354 15.71 6.51 15.22
CA VAL A 354 16.15 7.73 14.56
C VAL A 354 15.11 8.12 13.51
N VAL A 355 14.62 9.36 13.57
CA VAL A 355 13.56 9.86 12.68
C VAL A 355 14.12 10.94 11.77
N VAL A 356 13.92 10.78 10.47
CA VAL A 356 14.26 11.74 9.42
C VAL A 356 12.96 12.17 8.76
N ASP A 357 12.50 13.37 9.08
CA ASP A 357 11.20 13.89 8.63
C ASP A 357 11.29 15.42 8.58
N PRO A 358 10.72 16.11 7.58
CA PRO A 358 10.68 17.58 7.57
C PRO A 358 9.93 18.19 8.76
N ARG A 359 9.10 17.40 9.47
CA ARG A 359 8.31 17.84 10.63
C ARG A 359 8.64 17.03 11.87
N PHE A 360 8.57 17.70 13.02
CA PHE A 360 8.63 17.03 14.31
C PHE A 360 7.32 16.28 14.59
N SER A 361 7.24 15.02 14.13
CA SER A 361 6.07 14.13 14.25
C SER A 361 5.95 13.48 15.64
N LYS A 362 4.86 12.71 15.90
CA LYS A 362 4.80 11.90 17.14
C LYS A 362 5.89 10.84 17.18
N ALA A 363 6.30 10.30 16.04
CA ALA A 363 7.46 9.42 15.97
C ALA A 363 8.74 10.16 16.42
N ALA A 364 8.96 11.38 15.92
CA ALA A 364 10.09 12.22 16.35
C ALA A 364 10.08 12.49 17.87
N SER A 365 8.91 12.72 18.48
CA SER A 365 8.78 12.93 19.94
C SER A 365 9.20 11.74 20.81
N LYS A 366 9.35 10.54 20.21
CA LYS A 366 9.79 9.31 20.87
C LYS A 366 11.16 8.86 20.38
N ALA A 367 11.75 9.58 19.42
CA ALA A 367 13.00 9.21 18.81
C ALA A 367 14.17 9.51 19.77
N TYR A 368 15.18 8.65 19.73
CA TYR A 368 16.50 8.95 20.28
C TYR A 368 17.12 10.17 19.58
N ARG A 369 16.84 10.32 18.28
CA ARG A 369 17.34 11.42 17.46
C ARG A 369 16.36 11.78 16.33
N TYR A 370 16.19 13.07 16.10
CA TYR A 370 15.38 13.64 15.02
C TYR A 370 16.25 14.49 14.09
N MET A 371 16.14 14.27 12.78
CA MET A 371 16.87 15.02 11.75
C MET A 371 15.87 15.65 10.76
N PRO A 372 15.75 16.99 10.74
CA PRO A 372 14.86 17.67 9.80
C PRO A 372 15.46 17.66 8.39
N ILE A 373 14.88 16.84 7.50
CA ILE A 373 15.28 16.79 6.08
C ILE A 373 14.46 17.79 5.25
N ARG A 374 15.04 18.31 4.16
CA ARG A 374 14.27 19.08 3.18
C ARG A 374 13.31 18.16 2.41
N PRO A 375 12.03 18.50 2.24
CA PRO A 375 11.09 17.67 1.50
C PRO A 375 11.58 17.33 0.08
N GLY A 376 11.49 16.05 -0.31
CA GLY A 376 11.85 15.58 -1.66
C GLY A 376 13.35 15.37 -1.88
N THR A 377 14.17 15.34 -0.83
CA THR A 377 15.64 15.22 -0.93
C THR A 377 16.19 13.95 -0.26
N ASP A 378 15.33 12.99 0.05
CA ASP A 378 15.67 11.72 0.71
C ASP A 378 16.73 10.93 -0.06
N ALA A 379 16.68 10.96 -1.39
CA ALA A 379 17.68 10.32 -2.26
C ALA A 379 19.10 10.89 -2.02
N ALA A 380 19.24 12.19 -1.75
CA ALA A 380 20.53 12.79 -1.43
C ALA A 380 21.05 12.33 -0.07
N PHE A 381 20.16 12.20 0.93
CA PHE A 381 20.52 11.64 2.23
C PHE A 381 21.01 10.19 2.10
N PHE A 382 20.28 9.33 1.37
CA PHE A 382 20.71 7.95 1.14
C PHE A 382 21.98 7.86 0.30
N ALA A 383 22.18 8.71 -0.70
CA ALA A 383 23.42 8.77 -1.46
C ALA A 383 24.62 9.12 -0.56
N ALA A 384 24.46 10.05 0.38
CA ALA A 384 25.48 10.39 1.36
C ALA A 384 25.80 9.22 2.30
N LEU A 385 24.76 8.53 2.80
CA LEU A 385 24.93 7.32 3.63
C LEU A 385 25.69 6.23 2.87
N ILE A 386 25.24 5.89 1.66
CA ILE A 386 25.87 4.86 0.81
C ILE A 386 27.34 5.21 0.55
N ARG A 387 27.63 6.46 0.17
CA ARG A 387 29.00 6.94 -0.05
C ARG A 387 29.87 6.68 1.18
N TRP A 388 29.42 7.14 2.34
CA TRP A 388 30.19 6.97 3.57
C TRP A 388 30.41 5.50 3.91
N ILE A 389 29.36 4.67 3.80
CA ILE A 389 29.42 3.23 4.08
C ILE A 389 30.44 2.53 3.17
N VAL A 390 30.41 2.84 1.87
CA VAL A 390 31.32 2.26 0.89
C VAL A 390 32.76 2.73 1.11
N ASP A 391 32.98 4.04 1.25
CA ASP A 391 34.32 4.62 1.43
C ASP A 391 34.98 4.13 2.73
N ASN A 392 34.20 3.81 3.76
CA ASN A 392 34.69 3.30 5.05
C ASN A 392 34.60 1.77 5.19
N LYS A 393 34.25 1.04 4.12
CA LYS A 393 34.12 -0.43 4.13
C LYS A 393 33.20 -0.97 5.23
N ARG A 394 32.11 -0.25 5.53
CA ARG A 394 31.13 -0.58 6.58
C ARG A 394 29.92 -1.36 6.05
N TYR A 395 30.06 -2.02 4.92
CA TYR A 395 29.03 -2.88 4.32
C TYR A 395 29.25 -4.35 4.68
N ASP A 396 28.20 -5.16 4.56
CA ASP A 396 28.28 -6.60 4.74
C ASP A 396 28.86 -7.28 3.48
N ALA A 397 30.18 -7.40 3.43
CA ALA A 397 30.89 -7.98 2.30
C ALA A 397 30.51 -9.44 2.04
N LYS A 398 30.27 -10.22 3.11
CA LYS A 398 29.89 -11.63 3.01
C LYS A 398 28.55 -11.77 2.30
N TYR A 399 27.56 -10.97 2.70
CA TYR A 399 26.25 -10.93 2.05
C TYR A 399 26.33 -10.44 0.60
N LEU A 400 26.98 -9.29 0.36
CA LEU A 400 27.02 -8.65 -0.95
C LEU A 400 27.81 -9.47 -1.99
N SER A 401 28.74 -10.32 -1.55
CA SER A 401 29.54 -11.14 -2.47
C SER A 401 28.76 -12.32 -3.07
N ASN A 402 27.59 -12.69 -2.52
CA ASN A 402 26.81 -13.83 -3.01
C ASN A 402 26.16 -13.49 -4.36
N ALA A 403 26.64 -14.12 -5.44
CA ALA A 403 26.12 -13.89 -6.79
C ALA A 403 24.88 -14.72 -7.11
N ASN A 404 24.64 -15.80 -6.35
CA ASN A 404 23.52 -16.71 -6.56
C ASN A 404 22.97 -17.32 -5.25
N LYS A 405 21.85 -18.04 -5.39
CA LYS A 405 21.13 -18.71 -4.30
C LYS A 405 21.97 -19.74 -3.55
N ALA A 406 22.78 -20.54 -4.24
CA ALA A 406 23.69 -21.50 -3.62
C ALA A 406 24.73 -20.82 -2.71
N ALA A 407 25.34 -19.71 -3.15
CA ALA A 407 26.28 -18.95 -2.33
C ALA A 407 25.62 -18.32 -1.10
N ALA A 408 24.44 -17.72 -1.26
CA ALA A 408 23.66 -17.21 -0.13
C ALA A 408 23.34 -18.30 0.89
N SER A 409 22.88 -19.46 0.42
CA SER A 409 22.53 -20.59 1.28
C SER A 409 23.75 -21.09 2.06
N LYS A 410 24.91 -21.21 1.40
CA LYS A 410 26.19 -21.55 2.04
C LYS A 410 26.65 -20.47 3.05
N ALA A 411 26.33 -19.21 2.79
CA ALA A 411 26.62 -18.09 3.68
C ALA A 411 25.68 -18.00 4.89
N GLY A 412 24.57 -18.76 4.91
CA GLY A 412 23.52 -18.68 5.92
C GLY A 412 22.53 -17.53 5.69
N GLU A 413 22.44 -17.04 4.46
CA GLU A 413 21.62 -15.90 4.05
C GLU A 413 20.37 -16.38 3.30
N THR A 414 19.22 -15.76 3.56
CA THR A 414 17.94 -16.13 2.94
C THR A 414 17.72 -15.48 1.57
N THR A 415 18.59 -14.54 1.19
CA THR A 415 18.52 -13.76 -0.05
C THR A 415 19.93 -13.45 -0.56
N TRP A 416 20.02 -12.96 -1.80
CA TRP A 416 21.24 -12.47 -2.44
C TRP A 416 20.93 -11.19 -3.23
N THR A 417 21.97 -10.56 -3.78
CA THR A 417 21.83 -9.30 -4.52
C THR A 417 22.53 -9.39 -5.87
N ASN A 418 22.32 -8.38 -6.71
CA ASN A 418 23.06 -8.21 -7.96
C ASN A 418 24.38 -7.42 -7.80
N ALA A 419 24.86 -7.21 -6.57
CA ALA A 419 26.00 -6.36 -6.25
C ALA A 419 27.28 -6.72 -7.03
N VAL A 420 27.53 -8.01 -7.26
CA VAL A 420 28.74 -8.50 -7.96
C VAL A 420 28.54 -8.78 -9.45
N LEU A 421 27.31 -8.67 -9.94
CA LEU A 421 27.01 -8.93 -11.35
C LEU A 421 27.54 -7.78 -12.21
N LEU A 422 28.16 -8.11 -13.33
CA LEU A 422 28.80 -7.14 -14.20
C LEU A 422 27.80 -6.44 -15.11
N VAL A 423 27.90 -5.13 -15.16
CA VAL A 423 27.11 -4.20 -15.96
C VAL A 423 28.02 -3.63 -17.04
N ARG A 424 27.56 -3.61 -18.29
CA ARG A 424 28.26 -2.94 -19.40
C ARG A 424 28.24 -1.44 -19.16
N ILE A 425 29.36 -0.77 -19.41
CA ILE A 425 29.42 0.69 -19.39
C ILE A 425 29.46 1.17 -20.83
N GLU A 426 28.48 2.01 -21.19
CA GLU A 426 28.38 2.57 -22.53
C GLU A 426 29.47 3.62 -22.77
N LYS A 427 29.67 4.01 -24.04
CA LYS A 427 30.74 4.94 -24.42
C LYS A 427 30.65 6.31 -23.73
N ASP A 428 29.45 6.73 -23.35
CA ASP A 428 29.19 7.97 -22.61
C ASP A 428 29.40 7.83 -21.09
N GLY A 429 29.83 6.66 -20.62
CA GLY A 429 30.06 6.35 -19.21
C GLY A 429 28.82 5.90 -18.45
N THR A 430 27.65 5.82 -19.10
CA THR A 430 26.41 5.39 -18.43
C THR A 430 26.34 3.86 -18.27
N PRO A 431 25.74 3.35 -17.18
CA PRO A 431 25.50 1.91 -17.02
C PRO A 431 24.42 1.41 -17.98
N GLY A 432 24.76 0.40 -18.78
CA GLY A 432 23.86 -0.30 -19.70
C GLY A 432 23.29 -1.59 -19.12
N ARG A 433 23.10 -2.60 -19.96
CA ARG A 433 22.61 -3.92 -19.53
C ARG A 433 23.70 -4.74 -18.81
N PHE A 434 23.28 -5.72 -18.01
CA PHE A 434 24.20 -6.74 -17.49
C PHE A 434 24.95 -7.44 -18.64
N LEU A 435 26.22 -7.77 -18.42
CA LEU A 435 27.04 -8.56 -19.35
C LEU A 435 26.54 -10.01 -19.39
N ARG A 436 26.52 -10.63 -20.57
CA ARG A 436 26.25 -12.07 -20.74
C ARG A 436 27.53 -12.85 -20.97
N ALA A 437 27.59 -14.07 -20.45
CA ALA A 437 28.76 -14.93 -20.51
C ALA A 437 29.15 -15.28 -21.96
N HIS A 438 28.19 -15.47 -22.86
CA HIS A 438 28.45 -15.82 -24.27
C HIS A 438 29.14 -14.68 -25.03
N GLU A 439 28.88 -13.42 -24.67
CA GLU A 439 29.50 -12.24 -25.32
C GLU A 439 31.02 -12.20 -25.12
N ILE A 440 31.50 -12.85 -24.06
CA ILE A 440 32.94 -12.98 -23.78
C ILE A 440 33.43 -14.42 -23.99
N GLY A 441 32.64 -15.29 -24.63
CA GLY A 441 32.99 -16.68 -24.91
C GLY A 441 33.23 -17.53 -23.65
N LEU A 442 32.57 -17.20 -22.54
CA LEU A 442 32.72 -17.90 -21.26
C LEU A 442 31.75 -19.06 -21.11
N LYS A 443 30.50 -18.88 -21.54
CA LYS A 443 29.47 -19.92 -21.55
C LYS A 443 28.37 -19.60 -22.55
N GLU A 444 28.07 -20.55 -23.43
CA GLU A 444 26.96 -20.43 -24.39
C GLU A 444 25.59 -20.50 -23.69
N PRO A 445 24.54 -19.88 -24.28
CA PRO A 445 23.19 -19.96 -23.74
C PRO A 445 22.66 -21.39 -23.70
N GLU A 446 21.88 -21.71 -22.67
CA GLU A 446 21.23 -23.02 -22.50
C GLU A 446 19.75 -22.95 -22.92
N LYS A 447 19.22 -24.00 -23.53
CA LYS A 447 17.77 -24.12 -23.71
C LYS A 447 17.14 -24.61 -22.42
N ARG A 448 16.22 -23.81 -21.87
CA ARG A 448 15.46 -24.15 -20.66
C ARG A 448 13.98 -24.00 -20.90
N LYS A 449 13.16 -24.81 -20.22
CA LYS A 449 11.70 -24.71 -20.32
C LYS A 449 11.16 -23.68 -19.34
N ASP A 450 10.23 -22.86 -19.79
CA ASP A 450 9.43 -22.01 -18.91
C ASP A 450 8.34 -22.80 -18.18
N LYS A 451 7.56 -22.09 -17.36
CA LYS A 451 6.46 -22.66 -16.57
C LYS A 451 5.38 -23.31 -17.43
N ASP A 452 5.27 -22.93 -18.70
CA ASP A 452 4.33 -23.46 -19.67
C ASP A 452 4.96 -24.57 -20.55
N GLY A 453 6.21 -24.96 -20.25
CA GLY A 453 6.94 -26.00 -20.99
C GLY A 453 7.57 -25.53 -22.29
N LYS A 454 7.53 -24.23 -22.63
CA LYS A 454 8.13 -23.69 -23.86
C LYS A 454 9.63 -23.50 -23.69
N GLU A 455 10.39 -23.86 -24.72
CA GLU A 455 11.84 -23.63 -24.73
C GLU A 455 12.15 -22.14 -24.87
N GLN A 456 13.04 -21.66 -24.00
CA GLN A 456 13.58 -20.31 -23.97
C GLN A 456 15.10 -20.40 -23.84
N SER A 457 15.81 -19.42 -24.40
CA SER A 457 17.26 -19.32 -24.26
C SER A 457 17.61 -18.66 -22.92
N PHE A 458 18.32 -19.39 -22.06
CA PHE A 458 18.86 -18.90 -20.80
C PHE A 458 20.28 -18.40 -21.02
N GLU A 459 20.48 -17.10 -20.81
CA GLU A 459 21.78 -16.45 -20.95
C GLU A 459 22.40 -16.24 -19.58
N PHE A 460 23.57 -16.84 -19.33
CA PHE A 460 24.30 -16.65 -18.08
C PHE A 460 24.77 -15.21 -17.92
N LEU A 461 24.68 -14.71 -16.69
CA LEU A 461 25.29 -13.44 -16.29
C LEU A 461 26.78 -13.64 -15.97
N VAL A 462 27.49 -12.55 -15.68
CA VAL A 462 28.92 -12.60 -15.37
C VAL A 462 29.18 -11.91 -14.03
N ALA A 463 30.05 -12.48 -13.21
CA ALA A 463 30.69 -11.84 -12.07
C ALA A 463 32.21 -11.97 -12.22
N MET A 464 33.00 -11.18 -11.49
CA MET A 464 34.44 -11.44 -11.31
C MET A 464 34.65 -12.20 -10.02
N LYS A 465 35.59 -13.14 -9.99
CA LYS A 465 36.01 -13.84 -8.78
C LYS A 465 37.52 -13.94 -8.76
N GLY A 466 38.17 -13.21 -7.84
CA GLY A 466 39.63 -13.14 -7.78
C GLY A 466 40.24 -12.61 -9.07
N GLY A 467 39.59 -11.65 -9.72
CA GLY A 467 40.05 -11.09 -11.00
C GLY A 467 39.79 -11.96 -12.23
N VAL A 468 39.06 -13.08 -12.12
CA VAL A 468 38.70 -13.94 -13.24
C VAL A 468 37.19 -13.90 -13.49
N PRO A 469 36.70 -13.71 -14.73
CA PRO A 469 35.27 -13.74 -15.03
C PRO A 469 34.69 -15.14 -14.88
N VAL A 470 33.53 -15.22 -14.23
CA VAL A 470 32.78 -16.47 -14.00
C VAL A 470 31.33 -16.32 -14.47
N ALA A 471 30.78 -17.39 -15.06
CA ALA A 471 29.39 -17.43 -15.48
C ALA A 471 28.48 -17.64 -14.26
N VAL A 472 27.38 -16.90 -14.20
CA VAL A 472 26.46 -16.89 -13.06
C VAL A 472 25.04 -17.17 -13.55
N ASP A 473 24.44 -18.19 -12.96
CA ASP A 473 22.99 -18.32 -12.86
C ASP A 473 22.57 -17.86 -11.45
N PRO A 474 21.90 -16.71 -11.29
CA PRO A 474 21.51 -16.20 -9.98
C PRO A 474 20.61 -17.14 -9.19
N ASN A 475 19.87 -18.03 -9.87
CA ASN A 475 18.90 -18.92 -9.25
C ASN A 475 19.47 -20.31 -8.95
N ASP A 476 20.74 -20.59 -9.31
CA ASP A 476 21.37 -21.89 -9.05
C ASP A 476 21.43 -22.17 -7.54
N GLU A 477 20.92 -23.33 -7.14
CA GLU A 477 20.85 -23.80 -5.76
C GLU A 477 21.99 -24.75 -5.37
N LYS A 478 22.78 -25.21 -6.35
CA LYS A 478 23.79 -26.25 -6.18
C LYS A 478 25.19 -25.67 -6.14
N GLU A 479 25.56 -24.87 -7.13
CA GLU A 479 26.94 -24.40 -7.29
C GLU A 479 27.13 -22.99 -6.74
N PRO A 480 27.80 -22.79 -5.58
CA PRO A 480 27.94 -21.48 -4.98
C PRO A 480 28.91 -20.59 -5.75
N VAL A 481 28.43 -19.42 -6.21
CA VAL A 481 29.26 -18.39 -6.83
C VAL A 481 29.32 -17.14 -5.95
N SER A 482 30.53 -16.79 -5.51
CA SER A 482 30.84 -15.50 -4.91
C SER A 482 31.64 -14.63 -5.86
N GLY A 483 31.49 -13.31 -5.76
CA GLY A 483 32.16 -12.36 -6.64
C GLY A 483 32.86 -11.20 -5.94
N ASP A 484 33.70 -10.52 -6.71
CA ASP A 484 34.45 -9.32 -6.34
C ASP A 484 33.48 -8.13 -6.31
N LEU A 485 33.48 -7.40 -5.18
CA LEU A 485 32.50 -6.36 -4.90
C LEU A 485 32.66 -5.11 -5.76
N PHE A 486 33.89 -4.67 -5.99
CA PHE A 486 34.22 -3.45 -6.72
C PHE A 486 35.06 -3.81 -7.92
N VAL A 487 34.40 -3.85 -9.08
CA VAL A 487 35.02 -4.13 -10.37
C VAL A 487 34.83 -2.90 -11.24
N ASP A 488 35.91 -2.46 -11.89
CA ASP A 488 35.88 -1.44 -12.94
C ASP A 488 36.99 -1.73 -13.96
N THR A 489 36.70 -2.60 -14.91
CA THR A 489 37.71 -3.17 -15.84
C THR A 489 37.18 -3.27 -17.26
N GLU A 490 38.02 -3.75 -18.17
CA GLU A 490 37.64 -4.10 -19.53
C GLU A 490 37.85 -5.61 -19.76
N ILE A 491 36.87 -6.26 -20.38
CA ILE A 491 36.92 -7.68 -20.74
C ILE A 491 36.65 -7.78 -22.24
N LYS A 492 37.65 -8.24 -23.02
CA LYS A 492 37.54 -8.40 -24.48
C LYS A 492 36.97 -7.14 -25.18
N GLY A 493 37.45 -5.95 -24.83
CA GLY A 493 36.98 -4.69 -25.44
C GLY A 493 35.67 -4.14 -24.86
N ILE A 494 35.08 -4.78 -23.84
CA ILE A 494 33.84 -4.33 -23.20
C ILE A 494 34.17 -3.74 -21.83
N ARG A 495 33.94 -2.43 -21.65
CA ARG A 495 34.04 -1.77 -20.35
C ARG A 495 32.92 -2.28 -19.44
N VAL A 496 33.28 -2.71 -18.23
CA VAL A 496 32.32 -3.27 -17.26
C VAL A 496 32.60 -2.79 -15.85
N LYS A 497 31.52 -2.66 -15.07
CA LYS A 497 31.55 -2.43 -13.63
C LYS A 497 30.70 -3.46 -12.90
N SER A 498 31.04 -3.80 -11.65
CA SER A 498 30.11 -4.55 -10.79
C SER A 498 28.91 -3.67 -10.43
N GLY A 499 27.75 -4.27 -10.16
CA GLY A 499 26.55 -3.53 -9.74
C GLY A 499 26.80 -2.62 -8.53
N LEU A 500 27.59 -3.06 -7.56
CA LEU A 500 27.95 -2.26 -6.39
C LEU A 500 28.90 -1.12 -6.74
N GLN A 501 29.82 -1.29 -7.70
CA GLN A 501 30.66 -0.20 -8.18
C GLN A 501 29.79 0.89 -8.85
N VAL A 502 28.78 0.51 -9.63
CA VAL A 502 27.83 1.48 -10.23
C VAL A 502 27.11 2.29 -9.14
N VAL A 503 26.64 1.63 -8.07
CA VAL A 503 26.01 2.31 -6.92
C VAL A 503 27.00 3.22 -6.20
N ALA A 504 28.25 2.75 -6.01
CA ALA A 504 29.30 3.54 -5.37
C ALA A 504 29.66 4.79 -6.17
N ASP A 505 29.76 4.68 -7.49
CA ASP A 505 30.05 5.81 -8.37
C ASP A 505 28.91 6.84 -8.36
N ALA A 506 27.66 6.38 -8.39
CA ALA A 506 26.50 7.25 -8.26
C ALA A 506 26.53 8.01 -6.93
N ALA A 507 26.85 7.35 -5.82
CA ALA A 507 27.00 7.96 -4.51
C ALA A 507 28.21 8.91 -4.42
N ARG A 508 29.28 8.63 -5.17
CA ARG A 508 30.50 9.47 -5.25
C ARG A 508 30.39 10.63 -6.23
N SER A 509 29.32 10.71 -7.04
CA SER A 509 29.08 11.82 -7.97
C SER A 509 29.03 13.20 -7.32
N ARG A 510 28.83 13.26 -5.99
CA ARG A 510 29.02 14.47 -5.17
C ARG A 510 29.75 14.14 -3.89
N THR A 511 30.44 15.15 -3.34
CA THR A 511 31.03 15.13 -1.99
C THR A 511 29.96 14.87 -0.93
N LEU A 512 30.36 14.38 0.26
CA LEU A 512 29.44 14.27 1.39
C LEU A 512 28.81 15.63 1.72
N ASP A 513 29.59 16.70 1.69
CA ASP A 513 29.11 18.09 1.81
C ASP A 513 28.11 18.45 0.69
N GLY A 514 28.37 18.04 -0.55
CA GLY A 514 27.47 18.28 -1.68
C GLY A 514 26.11 17.61 -1.51
N TRP A 515 26.06 16.38 -0.99
CA TRP A 515 24.81 15.71 -0.66
C TRP A 515 24.12 16.30 0.56
N SER A 516 24.88 16.59 1.62
CA SER A 516 24.42 17.28 2.83
C SER A 516 23.73 18.59 2.52
N LYS A 517 24.32 19.41 1.63
CA LYS A 517 23.74 20.67 1.16
C LYS A 517 22.42 20.49 0.44
N ILE A 518 22.19 19.37 -0.25
CA ILE A 518 20.90 19.10 -0.92
C ILE A 518 19.85 18.73 0.12
N CYS A 519 20.15 17.76 1.01
CA CYS A 519 19.17 17.27 1.96
C CYS A 519 18.95 18.16 3.19
N GLY A 520 19.89 19.06 3.48
CA GLY A 520 19.85 19.95 4.63
C GLY A 520 20.27 19.31 5.95
N ILE A 521 20.74 18.06 5.94
CA ILE A 521 21.24 17.37 7.15
C ILE A 521 22.76 17.55 7.22
N PRO A 522 23.32 18.05 8.33
CA PRO A 522 24.76 18.24 8.48
C PRO A 522 25.57 16.95 8.25
N VAL A 523 26.80 17.11 7.74
CA VAL A 523 27.68 15.98 7.42
C VAL A 523 27.95 15.13 8.66
N GLU A 524 28.16 15.74 9.83
CA GLU A 524 28.39 15.03 11.08
C GLU A 524 27.22 14.10 11.46
N GLU A 525 25.99 14.53 11.20
CA GLU A 525 24.78 13.76 11.49
C GLU A 525 24.60 12.59 10.51
N ILE A 526 24.93 12.81 9.24
CA ILE A 526 24.97 11.75 8.21
C ILE A 526 26.01 10.69 8.58
N VAL A 527 27.23 11.10 8.90
CA VAL A 527 28.33 10.21 9.29
C VAL A 527 27.95 9.40 10.52
N ARG A 528 27.44 10.07 11.57
CA ARG A 528 27.02 9.41 12.79
C ARG A 528 25.88 8.42 12.54
N THR A 529 24.92 8.76 11.68
CA THR A 529 23.83 7.85 11.30
C THR A 529 24.37 6.61 10.57
N ALA A 530 25.28 6.79 9.61
CA ALA A 530 25.89 5.67 8.89
C ALA A 530 26.71 4.77 9.83
N GLN A 531 27.47 5.36 10.77
CA GLN A 531 28.22 4.64 11.80
C GLN A 531 27.30 3.82 12.71
N GLU A 532 26.21 4.42 13.21
CA GLU A 532 25.26 3.71 14.06
C GLU A 532 24.57 2.60 13.29
N LEU A 533 23.96 2.90 12.14
CA LEU A 533 23.25 1.95 11.28
C LEU A 533 24.09 0.70 11.01
N THR A 534 25.36 0.88 10.64
CA THR A 534 26.27 -0.22 10.31
C THR A 534 26.87 -0.93 11.52
N SER A 535 26.77 -0.37 12.73
CA SER A 535 27.27 -1.01 13.97
C SER A 535 26.32 -2.06 14.54
N PHE A 536 25.03 -2.03 14.16
CA PHE A 536 24.04 -3.02 14.61
C PHE A 536 23.90 -4.23 13.69
N GLY A 537 24.65 -4.28 12.57
CA GLY A 537 24.60 -5.38 11.61
C GLY A 537 23.18 -5.65 11.12
N LYS A 538 22.77 -6.92 11.11
CA LYS A 538 21.42 -7.35 10.70
C LYS A 538 20.30 -6.97 11.69
N GLN A 539 20.63 -6.37 12.85
CA GLN A 539 19.65 -5.86 13.81
C GLN A 539 19.29 -4.39 13.57
N ALA A 540 19.85 -3.78 12.53
CA ALA A 540 19.50 -2.44 12.07
C ALA A 540 18.50 -2.53 10.91
N VAL A 541 17.50 -1.66 10.92
CA VAL A 541 16.49 -1.59 9.86
C VAL A 541 16.28 -0.16 9.39
N VAL A 542 15.94 -0.03 8.11
CA VAL A 542 15.49 1.23 7.51
C VAL A 542 14.01 1.09 7.19
N GLU A 543 13.20 2.01 7.69
CA GLU A 543 11.77 2.13 7.40
C GLU A 543 11.55 3.38 6.55
N VAL A 544 10.94 3.22 5.37
CA VAL A 544 10.65 4.30 4.41
C VAL A 544 9.16 4.42 4.11
#